data_AF-A0A7V6HF42-F1
#
_entry.id   AF-A0A7V6HF42-F1
#
_cell.length_a   1.000
_cell.length_b   1.000
_cell.length_c   1.000
_cell.angle_alpha   90.00
_cell.angle_beta   90.00
_cell.angle_gamma   90.00
#
_symmetry.space_group_name_H-M   'P 1'
#
loop_
_entity.id
_entity.type
_entity.pdbx_description
1 polymer ?
#
loop_
_entity_poly.entity_id
_entity_poly.type
_entity_poly.pdbx_seq_one_letter_code
_entity_poly.pdbx_strand_id
1 'polypeptide(L)'
;MHRSLSMLLPDTLLRAGTPALPTSCSPFHQKRMPLALPVVVLAALLCGDSLAHANFAVAPLRQPGSSLDISLGNEAGRAMRQAARWLCNQQTPDGSWGTTQRVELTALALTALAASPHPDDHASRSLAALWLGQSATNHLSSLSAHAWRLLALTLSLPETPERSTYLRDLARRAPSIDDASADDRRFWQEVLAQAGLGEPPAPDADSTELVARAAAIWPPPFNRSRAAWRLARLINRTAGGRLMRGQIVLDWRSHVASWLISTQKSAPDGGGYWEADTADAQLAETAYGMLCFLEL
;
A
#
# COMPACT_ATOMS: atom_id res chain seq x y z
N MET A 1 -30.34 26.56 58.13
CA MET A 1 -31.47 25.62 58.28
C MET A 1 -30.91 24.23 58.01
N HIS A 2 -30.46 23.48 59.04
CA HIS A 2 -31.24 22.44 59.76
C HIS A 2 -31.90 21.46 58.77
N ARG A 3 -31.71 20.13 58.77
CA ARG A 3 -31.36 19.06 59.74
C ARG A 3 -30.97 17.82 58.88
N SER A 4 -29.89 17.07 59.15
CA SER A 4 -29.67 16.03 60.18
C SER A 4 -30.33 14.66 59.93
N LEU A 5 -29.47 13.62 60.02
CA LEU A 5 -29.67 12.28 60.63
C LEU A 5 -30.61 11.33 59.86
N SER A 6 -30.49 10.00 59.81
CA SER A 6 -29.67 8.97 60.49
C SER A 6 -30.04 7.65 59.76
N MET A 7 -29.10 6.74 59.47
CA MET A 7 -28.71 5.59 60.32
C MET A 7 -29.69 4.40 60.27
N LEU A 8 -29.09 3.19 60.27
CA LEU A 8 -29.63 1.88 60.67
C LEU A 8 -30.03 0.88 59.56
N LEU A 9 -29.10 -0.05 59.31
CA LEU A 9 -29.35 -1.49 59.11
C LEU A 9 -30.22 -2.08 60.24
N PRO A 10 -30.88 -3.22 59.99
CA PRO A 10 -30.37 -4.45 60.61
C PRO A 10 -30.44 -5.72 59.74
N ASP A 11 -29.51 -6.63 60.05
CA ASP A 11 -29.49 -8.06 59.72
C ASP A 11 -30.69 -8.82 60.28
N THR A 12 -31.17 -9.87 59.60
CA THR A 12 -31.23 -11.26 60.14
C THR A 12 -31.82 -12.31 59.18
N LEU A 13 -30.96 -13.30 58.88
CA LEU A 13 -31.12 -14.76 58.99
C LEU A 13 -32.22 -15.58 58.26
N LEU A 14 -31.70 -16.64 57.62
CA LEU A 14 -32.21 -18.02 57.44
C LEU A 14 -33.43 -18.29 56.53
N ARG A 15 -33.20 -19.03 55.44
CA ARG A 15 -33.70 -20.41 55.30
C ARG A 15 -33.09 -21.16 54.11
N ALA A 16 -32.63 -22.37 54.40
CA ALA A 16 -32.27 -23.41 53.44
C ALA A 16 -33.51 -23.91 52.67
N GLY A 17 -33.31 -24.27 51.41
CA GLY A 17 -34.33 -24.91 50.57
C GLY A 17 -33.90 -25.07 49.11
N THR A 18 -33.10 -26.08 48.81
CA THR A 18 -33.14 -26.80 47.52
C THR A 18 -34.39 -27.70 47.50
N PRO A 19 -35.02 -28.04 46.34
CA PRO A 19 -34.34 -28.49 45.13
C PRO A 19 -35.02 -28.15 43.76
N ALA A 20 -34.42 -28.71 42.71
CA ALA A 20 -34.94 -29.04 41.37
C ALA A 20 -34.55 -28.10 40.20
N LEU A 21 -33.76 -28.70 39.29
CA LEU A 21 -33.41 -28.23 37.96
C LEU A 21 -34.65 -28.00 37.07
N PRO A 22 -34.51 -27.11 36.07
CA PRO A 22 -34.61 -27.62 34.71
C PRO A 22 -33.48 -27.14 33.78
N THR A 23 -33.08 -28.10 32.96
CA THR A 23 -32.49 -28.05 31.62
C THR A 23 -32.36 -26.72 30.86
N SER A 24 -31.20 -26.60 30.23
CA SER A 24 -30.94 -25.98 28.92
C SER A 24 -30.87 -24.46 28.84
N CYS A 25 -29.63 -23.94 28.81
CA CYS A 25 -29.28 -22.87 27.89
C CYS A 25 -27.80 -22.97 27.47
N SER A 26 -27.63 -22.99 26.15
CA SER A 26 -26.48 -22.93 25.27
C SER A 26 -25.12 -22.42 25.78
N PRO A 27 -24.02 -22.90 25.16
CA PRO A 27 -22.67 -22.63 25.60
C PRO A 27 -22.28 -21.17 25.40
N PHE A 28 -21.47 -20.69 26.35
CA PHE A 28 -20.66 -19.48 26.25
C PHE A 28 -20.13 -19.31 24.81
N HIS A 29 -20.64 -18.28 24.12
CA HIS A 29 -19.92 -17.71 22.98
C HIS A 29 -18.62 -17.11 23.52
N GLN A 30 -17.57 -17.92 23.48
CA GLN A 30 -16.20 -17.47 23.60
C GLN A 30 -15.97 -16.44 22.48
N LYS A 31 -16.00 -15.16 22.85
CA LYS A 31 -15.60 -14.04 21.99
C LYS A 31 -14.17 -14.35 21.52
N ARG A 32 -14.05 -14.89 20.31
CA ARG A 32 -12.78 -14.91 19.59
C ARG A 32 -12.42 -13.45 19.33
N MET A 33 -11.52 -12.89 20.15
CA MET A 33 -10.77 -11.71 19.77
C MET A 33 -9.76 -12.15 18.69
N PRO A 34 -9.89 -11.73 17.42
CA PRO A 34 -8.79 -11.89 16.49
C PRO A 34 -7.75 -10.82 16.82
N LEU A 35 -6.54 -11.33 17.10
CA LEU A 35 -5.30 -10.65 17.43
C LEU A 35 -5.15 -9.25 16.81
N ALA A 36 -4.86 -8.27 17.67
CA ALA A 36 -3.70 -7.43 17.41
C ALA A 36 -2.49 -8.37 17.38
N LEU A 37 -1.74 -8.40 16.27
CA LEU A 37 -0.36 -8.88 16.36
C LEU A 37 0.27 -8.02 17.48
N PRO A 38 0.77 -8.58 18.58
CA PRO A 38 1.43 -7.75 19.58
C PRO A 38 2.56 -7.03 18.85
N VAL A 39 2.73 -5.73 19.08
CA VAL A 39 3.78 -4.90 18.46
C VAL A 39 5.16 -5.59 18.52
N VAL A 40 5.36 -6.44 19.53
CA VAL A 40 6.50 -7.33 19.71
C VAL A 40 6.70 -8.34 18.57
N VAL A 41 5.66 -8.95 17.99
CA VAL A 41 5.78 -9.88 16.85
C VAL A 41 6.11 -9.12 15.56
N LEU A 42 5.52 -7.93 15.34
CA LEU A 42 5.86 -7.11 14.18
C LEU A 42 7.30 -6.56 14.27
N ALA A 43 7.73 -6.15 15.47
CA ALA A 43 9.10 -5.73 15.74
C ALA A 43 10.09 -6.91 15.66
N ALA A 44 9.74 -8.10 16.18
CA ALA A 44 10.59 -9.30 16.10
C ALA A 44 10.76 -9.80 14.66
N LEU A 45 9.73 -9.66 13.81
CA LEU A 45 9.80 -9.95 12.37
C LEU A 45 10.70 -8.96 11.60
N LEU A 46 10.92 -7.76 12.14
CA LEU A 46 11.77 -6.72 11.53
C LEU A 46 13.19 -6.67 12.12
N CYS A 47 13.40 -7.25 13.31
CA CYS A 47 14.71 -7.31 13.99
C CYS A 47 15.48 -8.62 13.73
N GLY A 48 14.91 -9.56 12.98
CA GLY A 48 15.62 -10.78 12.59
C GLY A 48 16.65 -10.45 11.51
N ASP A 49 17.92 -10.34 11.89
CA ASP A 49 19.07 -10.52 10.99
C ASP A 49 19.06 -11.95 10.45
N SER A 50 18.18 -12.20 9.50
CA SER A 50 18.38 -13.23 8.52
C SER A 50 18.73 -12.51 7.24
N LEU A 51 19.94 -12.75 6.75
CA LEU A 51 20.24 -12.76 5.31
C LEU A 51 19.41 -13.87 4.65
N ALA A 52 18.10 -13.88 4.86
CA ALA A 52 17.17 -14.48 3.95
C ALA A 52 17.22 -13.52 2.76
N HIS A 53 17.96 -13.93 1.73
CA HIS A 53 17.53 -13.61 0.39
C HIS A 53 16.08 -14.10 0.32
N ALA A 54 15.14 -13.20 0.61
CA ALA A 54 13.82 -13.32 0.04
C ALA A 54 14.12 -13.37 -1.45
N ASN A 55 14.08 -14.57 -2.02
CA ASN A 55 13.70 -14.71 -3.41
C ASN A 55 12.33 -14.10 -3.44
N PHE A 56 12.29 -12.78 -3.60
CA PHE A 56 11.09 -12.02 -3.74
C PHE A 56 10.41 -12.70 -4.91
N ALA A 57 9.26 -13.33 -4.65
CA ALA A 57 8.25 -13.45 -5.67
C ALA A 57 7.76 -12.02 -5.95
N VAL A 58 8.65 -11.19 -6.52
CA VAL A 58 8.30 -10.13 -7.44
C VAL A 58 7.44 -10.86 -8.45
N ALA A 59 6.12 -10.71 -8.38
CA ALA A 59 5.35 -10.87 -9.60
C ALA A 59 6.06 -9.99 -10.61
N PRO A 60 6.69 -10.56 -11.66
CA PRO A 60 7.76 -9.87 -12.35
C PRO A 60 7.20 -8.58 -12.94
N LEU A 61 7.60 -7.44 -12.38
CA LEU A 61 7.60 -6.17 -13.10
C LEU A 61 8.69 -6.31 -14.16
N ARG A 62 8.31 -6.99 -15.27
CA ARG A 62 8.94 -7.13 -16.61
C ARG A 62 8.75 -8.57 -17.15
N GLN A 63 8.32 -8.84 -18.38
CA GLN A 63 8.31 -8.11 -19.67
C GLN A 63 7.27 -8.77 -20.64
N PRO A 64 6.77 -8.10 -21.71
CA PRO A 64 7.54 -7.80 -22.94
C PRO A 64 7.33 -6.44 -23.67
N GLY A 65 8.42 -5.95 -24.30
CA GLY A 65 8.45 -4.92 -25.35
C GLY A 65 9.55 -3.88 -25.19
N SER A 66 10.81 -4.32 -25.40
CA SER A 66 12.12 -3.67 -25.19
C SER A 66 12.36 -3.00 -23.84
N SER A 67 13.46 -3.37 -23.17
CA SER A 67 13.98 -2.60 -22.04
C SER A 67 14.38 -1.20 -22.52
N LEU A 68 14.39 -0.23 -21.60
CA LEU A 68 15.11 1.04 -21.81
C LEU A 68 16.53 0.74 -22.29
N ASP A 69 17.09 1.60 -23.13
CA ASP A 69 18.50 1.53 -23.46
C ASP A 69 19.36 1.72 -22.19
N ILE A 70 20.62 1.28 -22.24
CA ILE A 70 21.49 1.25 -21.06
C ILE A 70 21.68 2.66 -20.46
N SER A 71 21.81 3.70 -21.30
CA SER A 71 22.04 5.06 -20.82
C SER A 71 20.80 5.58 -20.09
N LEU A 72 19.64 5.48 -20.74
CA LEU A 72 18.37 5.92 -20.17
C LEU A 72 18.00 5.11 -18.92
N GLY A 73 18.32 3.80 -18.91
CA GLY A 73 18.17 2.94 -17.74
C GLY A 73 19.04 3.38 -16.56
N ASN A 74 20.28 3.78 -16.81
CA ASN A 74 21.17 4.30 -15.76
C ASN A 74 20.69 5.63 -15.19
N GLU A 75 20.19 6.53 -16.05
CA GLU A 75 19.59 7.80 -15.65
C GLU A 75 18.31 7.61 -14.83
N ALA A 76 17.41 6.71 -15.28
CA ALA A 76 16.22 6.34 -14.52
C ALA A 76 16.59 5.75 -13.15
N GLY A 77 17.58 4.87 -13.09
CA GLY A 77 18.08 4.32 -11.83
C GLY A 77 18.65 5.39 -10.90
N ARG A 78 19.36 6.40 -11.43
CA ARG A 78 19.84 7.55 -10.65
C ARG A 78 18.68 8.39 -10.12
N ALA A 79 17.71 8.73 -10.97
CA ALA A 79 16.54 9.51 -10.60
C ALA A 79 15.72 8.80 -9.50
N MET A 80 15.55 7.48 -9.61
CA MET A 80 14.86 6.67 -8.60
C MET A 80 15.59 6.66 -7.25
N ARG A 81 16.94 6.54 -7.23
CA ARG A 81 17.72 6.63 -5.97
C ARG A 81 17.61 8.01 -5.32
N GLN A 82 17.61 9.08 -6.11
CA GLN A 82 17.43 10.44 -5.61
C GLN A 82 16.03 10.61 -5.00
N ALA A 83 15.00 10.06 -5.65
CA ALA A 83 13.63 10.05 -5.12
C ALA A 83 13.49 9.28 -3.81
N ALA A 84 14.08 8.08 -3.72
CA ALA A 84 14.10 7.30 -2.50
C ALA A 84 14.74 8.06 -1.33
N ARG A 85 15.91 8.67 -1.58
CA ARG A 85 16.61 9.51 -0.58
C ARG A 85 15.75 10.68 -0.11
N TRP A 86 15.06 11.35 -1.03
CA TRP A 86 14.16 12.45 -0.66
C TRP A 86 13.01 11.95 0.20
N LEU A 87 12.34 10.86 -0.17
CA LEU A 87 11.26 10.26 0.64
C LEU A 87 11.75 9.91 2.05
N CYS A 88 12.92 9.27 2.20
CA CYS A 88 13.52 8.99 3.50
C CYS A 88 13.69 10.26 4.35
N ASN A 89 14.15 11.36 3.74
CA ASN A 89 14.34 12.64 4.44
C ASN A 89 13.02 13.35 4.80
N GLN A 90 11.92 13.03 4.11
CA GLN A 90 10.60 13.56 4.44
C GLN A 90 9.84 12.72 5.48
N GLN A 91 10.40 11.59 5.91
CA GLN A 91 9.74 10.73 6.90
C GLN A 91 9.65 11.45 8.25
N THR A 92 8.48 11.41 8.87
CA THR A 92 8.30 11.95 10.21
C THR A 92 8.92 11.01 11.27
N PRO A 93 9.23 11.50 12.49
CA PRO A 93 9.86 10.68 13.53
C PRO A 93 9.06 9.45 13.98
N ASP A 94 7.74 9.42 13.74
CA ASP A 94 6.89 8.26 14.05
C ASP A 94 6.88 7.19 12.94
N GLY A 95 7.60 7.42 11.83
CA GLY A 95 7.72 6.51 10.70
C GLY A 95 6.74 6.75 9.56
N SER A 96 5.84 7.72 9.67
CA SER A 96 4.83 8.00 8.65
C SER A 96 5.19 9.15 7.70
N TRP A 97 4.41 9.30 6.64
CA TRP A 97 4.44 10.44 5.72
C TRP A 97 3.09 11.16 5.68
N GLY A 98 3.17 12.44 5.33
CA GLY A 98 2.01 13.30 5.11
C GLY A 98 1.44 13.89 6.40
N THR A 99 0.64 14.92 6.20
CA THR A 99 -0.12 15.59 7.26
C THR A 99 -1.59 15.18 7.23
N THR A 100 -2.14 15.02 6.03
CA THR A 100 -3.48 14.51 5.74
C THR A 100 -3.39 13.12 5.12
N GLN A 101 -4.46 12.32 5.26
CA GLN A 101 -4.55 10.97 4.66
C GLN A 101 -3.30 10.10 4.95
N ARG A 102 -2.74 10.23 6.15
CA ARG A 102 -1.42 9.68 6.54
C ARG A 102 -1.27 8.19 6.23
N VAL A 103 -2.35 7.41 6.32
CA VAL A 103 -2.33 5.98 5.98
C VAL A 103 -2.06 5.74 4.49
N GLU A 104 -2.72 6.48 3.60
CA GLU A 104 -2.53 6.33 2.15
C GLU A 104 -1.12 6.79 1.74
N LEU A 105 -0.67 7.96 2.22
CA LEU A 105 0.66 8.48 1.88
C LEU A 105 1.79 7.62 2.45
N THR A 106 1.67 7.14 3.69
CA THR A 106 2.67 6.24 4.28
C THR A 106 2.72 4.91 3.53
N ALA A 107 1.56 4.36 3.16
CA ALA A 107 1.49 3.14 2.38
C ALA A 107 2.10 3.32 0.98
N LEU A 108 1.77 4.41 0.30
CA LEU A 108 2.30 4.72 -1.02
C LEU A 108 3.83 4.90 -1.00
N ALA A 109 4.36 5.66 -0.03
CA ALA A 109 5.81 5.85 0.13
C ALA A 109 6.52 4.53 0.48
N LEU A 110 5.96 3.73 1.39
CA LEU A 110 6.50 2.42 1.72
C LEU A 110 6.49 1.48 0.51
N THR A 111 5.41 1.45 -0.27
CA THR A 111 5.36 0.65 -1.50
C THR A 111 6.46 1.05 -2.48
N ALA A 112 6.67 2.35 -2.70
CA ALA A 112 7.73 2.83 -3.57
C ALA A 112 9.13 2.42 -3.10
N LEU A 113 9.43 2.54 -1.81
CA LEU A 113 10.71 2.14 -1.24
C LEU A 113 10.89 0.61 -1.23
N ALA A 114 9.86 -0.15 -0.85
CA ALA A 114 9.93 -1.61 -0.75
C ALA A 114 10.06 -2.29 -2.12
N ALA A 115 9.52 -1.68 -3.18
CA ALA A 115 9.61 -2.22 -4.54
C ALA A 115 10.98 -1.96 -5.21
N SER A 116 11.81 -1.06 -4.66
CA SER A 116 13.19 -0.82 -5.11
C SER A 116 14.11 -0.61 -3.91
N PRO A 117 14.39 -1.67 -3.13
CA PRO A 117 15.08 -1.54 -1.86
C PRO A 117 16.54 -1.15 -2.04
N HIS A 118 16.98 -0.15 -1.28
CA HIS A 118 18.37 0.26 -1.13
C HIS A 118 18.80 0.10 0.34
N PRO A 119 20.04 -0.31 0.66
CA PRO A 119 20.46 -0.49 2.06
C PRO A 119 20.15 0.71 2.97
N ASP A 120 20.32 1.93 2.45
CA ASP A 120 20.10 3.18 3.18
C ASP A 120 18.63 3.46 3.55
N ASP A 121 17.66 2.81 2.88
CA ASP A 121 16.23 3.03 3.14
C ASP A 121 15.64 2.05 4.16
N HIS A 122 16.42 1.07 4.63
CA HIS A 122 15.95 -0.01 5.48
C HIS A 122 15.26 0.49 6.76
N ALA A 123 15.88 1.47 7.44
CA ALA A 123 15.32 2.07 8.64
C ALA A 123 13.96 2.73 8.36
N SER A 124 13.87 3.49 7.26
CA SER A 124 12.63 4.15 6.88
C SER A 124 11.53 3.16 6.56
N ARG A 125 11.83 2.08 5.82
CA ARG A 125 10.84 1.04 5.50
C ARG A 125 10.34 0.32 6.75
N SER A 126 11.23 -0.03 7.67
CA SER A 126 10.87 -0.72 8.91
C SER A 126 9.97 0.13 9.80
N LEU A 127 10.29 1.41 9.98
CA LEU A 127 9.46 2.35 10.74
C LEU A 127 8.07 2.53 10.11
N ALA A 128 8.01 2.65 8.78
CA ALA A 128 6.76 2.78 8.04
C ALA A 128 5.87 1.54 8.15
N ALA A 129 6.47 0.35 8.02
CA ALA A 129 5.76 -0.92 8.15
C ALA A 129 5.20 -1.10 9.56
N LEU A 130 5.97 -0.74 10.60
CA LEU A 130 5.51 -0.72 11.99
C LEU A 130 4.32 0.23 12.17
N TRP A 131 4.44 1.46 11.70
CA TRP A 131 3.39 2.47 11.81
C TRP A 131 2.11 2.03 11.09
N LEU A 132 2.22 1.50 9.86
CA LEU A 132 1.07 0.99 9.10
C LEU A 132 0.41 -0.20 9.78
N GLY A 133 1.21 -1.12 10.32
CA GLY A 133 0.72 -2.26 11.08
C GLY A 133 -0.09 -1.85 12.30
N GLN A 134 0.35 -0.80 13.02
CA GLN A 134 -0.38 -0.22 14.15
C GLN A 134 -1.66 0.50 13.71
N SER A 135 -1.63 1.18 12.56
CA SER A 135 -2.80 1.86 11.98
C SER A 135 -3.87 0.90 11.42
N ALA A 136 -3.59 -0.41 11.33
CA ALA A 136 -4.47 -1.40 10.70
C ALA A 136 -5.83 -1.58 11.40
N THR A 137 -5.94 -1.16 12.66
CA THR A 137 -7.20 -1.14 13.41
C THR A 137 -8.10 0.04 13.02
N ASN A 138 -7.56 1.08 12.39
CA ASN A 138 -8.34 2.21 11.93
C ASN A 138 -9.17 1.82 10.69
N HIS A 139 -10.48 2.07 10.78
CA HIS A 139 -11.39 1.92 9.66
C HIS A 139 -11.09 2.98 8.59
N LEU A 140 -10.93 2.54 7.35
CA LEU A 140 -10.74 3.42 6.19
C LEU A 140 -12.00 3.42 5.34
N SER A 141 -12.47 4.60 4.94
CA SER A 141 -13.58 4.73 3.99
C SER A 141 -13.13 4.58 2.54
N SER A 142 -11.88 4.91 2.23
CA SER A 142 -11.31 4.83 0.87
C SER A 142 -10.80 3.42 0.58
N LEU A 143 -11.35 2.79 -0.47
CA LEU A 143 -10.84 1.51 -0.99
C LEU A 143 -9.39 1.66 -1.47
N SER A 144 -9.05 2.80 -2.09
CA SER A 144 -7.70 3.10 -2.58
C SER A 144 -6.68 3.11 -1.45
N ALA A 145 -6.97 3.82 -0.35
CA ALA A 145 -6.11 3.88 0.82
C ALA A 145 -5.91 2.49 1.45
N HIS A 146 -6.98 1.68 1.47
CA HIS A 146 -6.91 0.31 1.99
C HIS A 146 -6.09 -0.61 1.08
N ALA A 147 -6.23 -0.46 -0.25
CA ALA A 147 -5.44 -1.18 -1.25
C ALA A 147 -3.95 -0.86 -1.11
N TRP A 148 -3.57 0.42 -1.01
CA TRP A 148 -2.18 0.81 -0.77
C TRP A 148 -1.64 0.22 0.52
N ARG A 149 -2.40 0.29 1.62
CA ARG A 149 -1.97 -0.29 2.91
C ARG A 149 -1.72 -1.79 2.79
N LEU A 150 -2.62 -2.53 2.15
CA LEU A 150 -2.45 -3.95 1.93
C LEU A 150 -1.21 -4.24 1.07
N LEU A 151 -1.03 -3.52 -0.04
CA LEU A 151 0.12 -3.68 -0.93
C LEU A 151 1.45 -3.40 -0.21
N ALA A 152 1.54 -2.30 0.52
CA ALA A 152 2.74 -1.91 1.26
C ALA A 152 3.16 -2.98 2.28
N LEU A 153 2.20 -3.53 3.02
CA LEU A 153 2.44 -4.59 4.01
C LEU A 153 2.73 -5.94 3.35
N THR A 154 2.12 -6.24 2.20
CA THR A 154 2.47 -7.40 1.38
C THR A 154 3.95 -7.35 0.99
N LEU A 155 4.45 -6.20 0.53
CA LEU A 155 5.84 -6.06 0.07
C LEU A 155 6.86 -6.01 1.22
N SER A 156 6.46 -5.55 2.40
CA SER A 156 7.40 -5.24 3.49
C SER A 156 7.51 -6.34 4.55
N LEU A 157 6.48 -7.18 4.70
CA LEU A 157 6.48 -8.23 5.72
C LEU A 157 7.11 -9.53 5.17
N PRO A 158 7.90 -10.25 5.99
CA PRO A 158 8.50 -11.53 5.59
C PRO A 158 7.45 -12.61 5.37
N GLU A 159 7.69 -13.51 4.43
CA GLU A 159 6.76 -14.60 4.10
C GLU A 159 6.67 -15.63 5.23
N THR A 160 5.63 -15.50 6.05
CA THR A 160 5.31 -16.47 7.11
C THR A 160 3.80 -16.78 7.13
N PRO A 161 3.37 -17.90 7.75
CA PRO A 161 1.95 -18.20 7.94
C PRO A 161 1.19 -17.10 8.71
N GLU A 162 1.87 -16.43 9.65
CA GLU A 162 1.34 -15.30 10.41
C GLU A 162 1.09 -14.10 9.50
N ARG A 163 2.03 -13.76 8.61
CA ARG A 163 1.83 -12.73 7.58
C ARG A 163 0.61 -13.05 6.73
N SER A 164 0.51 -14.27 6.21
CA SER A 164 -0.64 -14.67 5.36
C SER A 164 -1.97 -14.57 6.09
N THR A 165 -2.00 -14.90 7.39
CA THR A 165 -3.20 -14.75 8.22
C THR A 165 -3.54 -13.28 8.46
N TYR A 166 -2.54 -12.46 8.75
CA TYR A 166 -2.68 -11.02 8.94
C TYR A 166 -3.19 -10.32 7.69
N LEU A 167 -2.60 -10.56 6.51
CA LEU A 167 -3.02 -9.96 5.25
C LEU A 167 -4.46 -10.37 4.88
N ARG A 168 -4.84 -11.63 5.13
CA ARG A 168 -6.21 -12.11 4.91
C ARG A 168 -7.21 -11.42 5.84
N ASP A 169 -6.83 -11.16 7.08
CA ASP A 169 -7.68 -10.41 8.01
C ASP A 169 -7.81 -8.94 7.62
N LEU A 170 -6.70 -8.31 7.22
CA LEU A 170 -6.70 -6.95 6.71
C LEU A 170 -7.58 -6.81 5.46
N ALA A 171 -7.49 -7.76 4.52
CA ALA A 171 -8.32 -7.77 3.31
C ALA A 171 -9.82 -7.88 3.62
N ARG A 172 -10.21 -8.67 4.63
CA ARG A 172 -11.61 -8.80 5.07
C ARG A 172 -12.21 -7.51 5.65
N ARG A 173 -11.38 -6.55 6.06
CA ARG A 173 -11.79 -5.25 6.60
C ARG A 173 -11.89 -4.15 5.54
N ALA A 174 -11.79 -4.49 4.26
CA ALA A 174 -11.92 -3.52 3.18
C ALA A 174 -13.29 -2.81 3.22
N PRO A 175 -13.36 -1.52 2.88
CA PRO A 175 -14.63 -0.83 2.72
C PRO A 175 -15.43 -1.40 1.54
N SER A 176 -16.69 -0.97 1.40
CA SER A 176 -17.55 -1.38 0.29
C SER A 176 -16.89 -1.09 -1.06
N ILE A 177 -16.98 -2.07 -1.97
CA ILE A 177 -16.42 -2.00 -3.33
C ILE A 177 -17.40 -1.31 -4.29
N ASP A 178 -18.69 -1.29 -3.94
CA ASP A 178 -19.76 -0.83 -4.83
C ASP A 178 -19.64 0.67 -5.14
N ASP A 179 -19.25 1.47 -4.14
CA ASP A 179 -19.06 2.92 -4.27
C ASP A 179 -17.70 3.32 -4.85
N ALA A 180 -16.78 2.36 -5.04
CA ALA A 180 -15.43 2.64 -5.52
C ALA A 180 -15.39 2.88 -7.03
N SER A 181 -14.42 3.69 -7.49
CA SER A 181 -14.20 3.89 -8.92
C SER A 181 -13.77 2.59 -9.62
N ALA A 182 -14.03 2.47 -10.93
CA ALA A 182 -13.57 1.31 -11.70
C ALA A 182 -12.04 1.13 -11.65
N ASP A 183 -11.28 2.21 -11.49
CA ASP A 183 -9.83 2.14 -11.31
C ASP A 183 -9.42 1.58 -9.95
N ASP A 184 -10.07 2.03 -8.88
CA ASP A 184 -9.79 1.53 -7.52
C ASP A 184 -10.20 0.07 -7.38
N ARG A 185 -11.31 -0.35 -8.01
CA ARG A 185 -11.71 -1.77 -8.05
C ARG A 185 -10.68 -2.66 -8.73
N ARG A 186 -10.17 -2.23 -9.90
CA ARG A 186 -9.11 -2.95 -10.63
C ARG A 186 -7.82 -2.98 -9.80
N PHE A 187 -7.44 -1.85 -9.21
CA PHE A 187 -6.28 -1.79 -8.33
C PHE A 187 -6.41 -2.71 -7.13
N TRP A 188 -7.58 -2.73 -6.49
CA TRP A 188 -7.86 -3.63 -5.38
C TRP A 188 -7.72 -5.11 -5.77
N GLN A 189 -8.25 -5.52 -6.92
CA GLN A 189 -8.11 -6.89 -7.42
C GLN A 189 -6.65 -7.26 -7.68
N GLU A 190 -5.86 -6.35 -8.26
CA GLU A 190 -4.42 -6.55 -8.47
C GLU A 190 -3.68 -6.71 -7.15
N VAL A 191 -4.01 -5.89 -6.13
CA VAL A 191 -3.39 -5.99 -4.81
C VAL A 191 -3.75 -7.31 -4.13
N LEU A 192 -5.00 -7.77 -4.24
CA LEU A 192 -5.40 -9.09 -3.72
C LEU A 192 -4.62 -10.22 -4.39
N ALA A 193 -4.44 -10.16 -5.71
CA ALA A 193 -3.63 -11.15 -6.43
C ALA A 193 -2.16 -11.14 -5.97
N GLN A 194 -1.57 -9.96 -5.83
CA GLN A 194 -0.19 -9.81 -5.31
C GLN A 194 -0.04 -10.29 -3.86
N ALA A 195 -1.09 -10.18 -3.05
CA ALA A 195 -1.12 -10.70 -1.68
C ALA A 195 -1.37 -12.22 -1.60
N GLY A 196 -1.58 -12.91 -2.74
CA GLY A 196 -1.95 -14.34 -2.78
C GLY A 196 -3.37 -14.61 -2.26
N LEU A 197 -4.25 -13.61 -2.32
CA LEU A 197 -5.63 -13.66 -1.83
C LEU A 197 -6.68 -13.66 -2.95
N GLY A 198 -6.25 -13.65 -4.20
CA GLY A 198 -7.10 -13.68 -5.39
C GLY A 198 -6.32 -14.06 -6.64
N GLU A 199 -7.03 -14.19 -7.75
CA GLU A 199 -6.43 -14.46 -9.06
C GLU A 199 -6.05 -13.15 -9.76
N PRO A 200 -4.99 -13.15 -10.59
CA PRO A 200 -4.66 -12.01 -11.44
C PRO A 200 -5.87 -11.60 -12.31
N PRO A 201 -6.26 -10.31 -12.31
CA PRO A 201 -7.40 -9.88 -13.10
C PRO A 201 -7.11 -9.98 -14.59
N ALA A 202 -8.07 -10.50 -15.35
CA ALA A 202 -8.02 -10.48 -16.80
C ALA A 202 -8.33 -9.06 -17.34
N PRO A 203 -7.76 -8.67 -18.50
CA PRO A 203 -8.15 -7.42 -19.15
C PRO A 203 -9.64 -7.38 -19.48
N ASP A 204 -10.30 -6.28 -19.14
CA ASP A 204 -11.70 -6.01 -19.48
C ASP A 204 -11.84 -5.11 -20.73
N ALA A 205 -13.07 -4.96 -21.23
CA ALA A 205 -13.35 -4.15 -22.42
C ALA A 205 -12.98 -2.67 -22.20
N ASP A 206 -13.28 -2.13 -21.02
CA ASP A 206 -13.02 -0.72 -20.67
C ASP A 206 -11.52 -0.41 -20.65
N SER A 207 -10.70 -1.27 -20.05
CA SER A 207 -9.25 -1.15 -20.02
C SER A 207 -8.65 -1.26 -21.42
N THR A 208 -9.17 -2.18 -22.25
CA THR A 208 -8.77 -2.33 -23.66
C THR A 208 -9.06 -1.05 -24.44
N GLU A 209 -10.25 -0.47 -24.27
CA GLU A 209 -10.62 0.80 -24.93
C GLU A 209 -9.75 1.97 -24.44
N LEU A 210 -9.45 2.04 -23.13
CA LEU A 210 -8.55 3.06 -22.57
C LEU A 210 -7.13 2.96 -23.14
N VAL A 211 -6.58 1.76 -23.31
CA VAL A 211 -5.27 1.57 -23.96
C VAL A 211 -5.32 2.00 -25.43
N ALA A 212 -6.38 1.65 -26.15
CA ALA A 212 -6.56 2.07 -27.55
C ALA A 212 -6.62 3.60 -27.68
N ARG A 213 -7.35 4.27 -26.78
CA ARG A 213 -7.39 5.75 -26.70
C ARG A 213 -6.03 6.35 -26.40
N ALA A 214 -5.30 5.80 -25.42
CA ALA A 214 -3.95 6.26 -25.09
C ALA A 214 -2.99 6.11 -26.29
N ALA A 215 -3.08 4.99 -27.01
CA ALA A 215 -2.29 4.77 -28.21
C ALA A 215 -2.61 5.78 -29.31
N ALA A 216 -3.88 6.17 -29.49
CA ALA A 216 -4.30 7.13 -30.51
C ALA A 216 -3.73 8.54 -30.28
N ILE A 217 -3.60 8.99 -29.02
CA ILE A 217 -3.15 10.34 -28.66
C ILE A 217 -1.67 10.45 -28.29
N TRP A 218 -0.93 9.35 -28.28
CA TRP A 218 0.48 9.32 -27.87
C TRP A 218 1.42 10.28 -28.65
N PRO A 219 2.34 10.98 -27.99
CA PRO A 219 2.49 11.11 -26.54
C PRO A 219 1.40 12.04 -25.96
N PRO A 220 0.70 11.64 -24.87
CA PRO A 220 -0.21 12.54 -24.18
C PRO A 220 0.57 13.61 -23.40
N PRO A 221 -0.03 14.77 -23.06
CA PRO A 221 0.56 15.68 -22.10
C PRO A 221 0.62 15.01 -20.72
N PHE A 222 1.83 14.71 -20.25
CA PHE A 222 2.05 14.21 -18.91
C PHE A 222 2.08 15.39 -17.92
N ASN A 223 1.04 15.51 -17.11
CA ASN A 223 0.92 16.63 -16.16
C ASN A 223 1.41 16.27 -14.74
N ARG A 224 1.33 14.98 -14.37
CA ARG A 224 1.62 14.47 -13.03
C ARG A 224 2.13 13.03 -13.10
N SER A 225 3.05 12.66 -12.21
CA SER A 225 3.62 11.32 -12.11
C SER A 225 2.55 10.26 -11.81
N ARG A 226 1.53 10.60 -11.02
CA ARG A 226 0.37 9.73 -10.77
C ARG A 226 -0.32 9.30 -12.07
N ALA A 227 -0.54 10.24 -12.99
CA ALA A 227 -1.21 9.95 -14.26
C ALA A 227 -0.33 9.08 -15.16
N ALA A 228 0.98 9.36 -15.21
CA ALA A 228 1.94 8.55 -15.95
C ALA A 228 2.00 7.11 -15.41
N TRP A 229 2.10 6.94 -14.08
CA TRP A 229 2.09 5.62 -13.45
C TRP A 229 0.81 4.83 -13.76
N ARG A 230 -0.37 5.46 -13.61
CA ARG A 230 -1.66 4.81 -13.93
C ARG A 230 -1.71 4.34 -15.38
N LEU A 231 -1.20 5.15 -16.30
CA LEU A 231 -1.16 4.80 -17.72
C LEU A 231 -0.16 3.68 -18.01
N ALA A 232 1.05 3.74 -17.46
CA ALA A 232 2.07 2.69 -17.61
C ALA A 232 1.57 1.34 -17.06
N ARG A 233 0.98 1.35 -15.86
CA ARG A 233 0.33 0.18 -15.25
C ARG A 233 -0.77 -0.37 -16.14
N LEU A 234 -1.67 0.48 -16.64
CA LEU A 234 -2.75 0.05 -17.55
C LEU A 234 -2.19 -0.63 -18.81
N ILE A 235 -1.18 -0.05 -19.46
CA ILE A 235 -0.55 -0.63 -20.67
C ILE A 235 0.06 -2.00 -20.35
N ASN A 236 0.77 -2.12 -19.24
CA ASN A 236 1.42 -3.37 -18.83
C ASN A 236 0.41 -4.48 -18.54
N ARG A 237 -0.68 -4.17 -17.83
CA ARG A 237 -1.68 -5.16 -17.42
C ARG A 237 -2.65 -5.53 -18.54
N THR A 238 -3.00 -4.60 -19.42
CA THR A 238 -4.00 -4.83 -20.48
C THR A 238 -3.39 -5.29 -21.80
N ALA A 239 -2.28 -4.68 -22.23
CA ALA A 239 -1.71 -4.92 -23.56
C ALA A 239 -0.36 -5.65 -23.51
N GLY A 240 -0.02 -6.24 -22.35
CA GLY A 240 1.24 -6.93 -22.14
C GLY A 240 2.42 -6.04 -22.50
N GLY A 241 2.40 -4.78 -22.04
CA GLY A 241 3.50 -3.83 -22.20
C GLY A 241 3.68 -3.25 -23.59
N ARG A 242 2.90 -3.67 -24.60
CA ARG A 242 2.97 -3.12 -25.96
C ARG A 242 1.88 -2.08 -26.19
N LEU A 243 2.27 -0.90 -26.67
CA LEU A 243 1.33 0.14 -27.09
C LEU A 243 1.35 0.25 -28.61
N MET A 244 0.22 0.01 -29.27
CA MET A 244 0.13 -0.05 -30.73
C MET A 244 -0.79 1.03 -31.30
N ARG A 245 -0.31 1.77 -32.30
CA ARG A 245 -1.12 2.66 -33.13
C ARG A 245 -1.19 2.08 -34.55
N GLY A 246 -2.30 1.41 -34.86
CA GLY A 246 -2.38 0.61 -36.09
C GLY A 246 -1.35 -0.51 -36.05
N GLN A 247 -0.41 -0.52 -37.00
CA GLN A 247 0.70 -1.50 -37.07
C GLN A 247 2.00 -0.99 -36.41
N ILE A 248 2.03 0.23 -35.89
CA ILE A 248 3.23 0.84 -35.31
C ILE A 248 3.27 0.53 -33.82
N VAL A 249 4.38 -0.04 -33.36
CA VAL A 249 4.70 -0.16 -31.94
C VAL A 249 5.30 1.16 -31.46
N LEU A 250 4.69 1.76 -30.45
CA LEU A 250 5.14 3.02 -29.87
C LEU A 250 6.16 2.76 -28.76
N ASP A 251 7.30 3.46 -28.79
CA ASP A 251 8.28 3.45 -27.70
C ASP A 251 7.83 4.35 -26.53
N TRP A 252 6.74 3.94 -25.90
CA TRP A 252 6.13 4.67 -24.81
C TRP A 252 7.02 4.70 -23.56
N ARG A 253 7.86 3.68 -23.36
CA ARG A 253 8.75 3.56 -22.20
C ARG A 253 9.83 4.62 -22.21
N SER A 254 10.55 4.76 -23.33
CA SER A 254 11.61 5.77 -23.43
C SER A 254 11.04 7.19 -23.33
N HIS A 255 9.85 7.42 -23.88
CA HIS A 255 9.16 8.71 -23.76
C HIS A 255 8.80 9.04 -22.30
N VAL A 256 8.20 8.09 -21.56
CA VAL A 256 7.84 8.30 -20.15
C VAL A 256 9.09 8.45 -19.27
N ALA A 257 10.12 7.64 -19.49
CA ALA A 257 11.39 7.73 -18.77
C ALA A 257 12.02 9.12 -18.95
N SER A 258 12.16 9.57 -20.19
CA SER A 258 12.74 10.87 -20.52
C SER A 258 11.95 12.01 -19.87
N TRP A 259 10.62 11.93 -19.92
CA TRP A 259 9.76 12.92 -19.26
C TRP A 259 9.95 12.93 -17.73
N LEU A 260 9.91 11.78 -17.06
CA LEU A 260 10.12 11.68 -15.61
C LEU A 260 11.49 12.23 -15.19
N ILE A 261 12.55 11.86 -15.91
CA ILE A 261 13.92 12.33 -15.65
C ILE A 261 13.99 13.85 -15.81
N SER A 262 13.47 14.38 -16.92
CA SER A 262 13.54 15.82 -17.23
C SER A 262 12.71 16.70 -16.28
N THR A 263 11.68 16.15 -15.64
CA THR A 263 10.78 16.88 -14.74
C THR A 263 11.14 16.75 -13.26
N GLN A 264 12.07 15.84 -12.91
CA GLN A 264 12.53 15.68 -11.55
C GLN A 264 13.29 16.94 -11.09
N LYS A 265 12.95 17.43 -9.90
CA LYS A 265 13.67 18.50 -9.22
C LYS A 265 14.67 17.92 -8.24
N SER A 266 15.76 18.66 -8.01
CA SER A 266 16.75 18.31 -6.99
C SER A 266 16.50 19.10 -5.71
N ALA A 267 16.57 18.41 -4.58
CA ALA A 267 16.59 19.01 -3.26
C ALA A 267 18.04 19.30 -2.82
N PRO A 268 18.28 20.28 -1.93
CA PRO A 268 19.63 20.67 -1.48
C PRO A 268 20.42 19.53 -0.80
N ASP A 269 19.72 18.56 -0.23
CA ASP A 269 20.26 17.37 0.44
C ASP A 269 20.66 16.24 -0.52
N GLY A 270 20.57 16.48 -1.83
CA GLY A 270 20.85 15.51 -2.90
C GLY A 270 19.68 14.57 -3.22
N GLY A 271 18.52 14.76 -2.60
CA GLY A 271 17.28 14.08 -2.94
C GLY A 271 16.68 14.58 -4.27
N GLY A 272 15.76 13.81 -4.83
CA GLY A 272 15.00 14.15 -6.03
C GLY A 272 13.50 14.09 -5.76
N TYR A 273 12.70 14.96 -6.36
CA TYR A 273 11.24 14.94 -6.18
C TYR A 273 10.51 15.45 -7.42
N TRP A 274 9.21 15.22 -7.50
CA TRP A 274 8.34 15.81 -8.52
C TRP A 274 7.41 16.84 -7.87
N GLU A 275 7.32 18.02 -8.48
CA GLU A 275 6.57 19.16 -7.93
C GLU A 275 5.06 18.90 -7.86
N ALA A 276 4.45 19.41 -6.79
CA ALA A 276 3.02 19.46 -6.60
C ALA A 276 2.62 20.67 -5.77
N ASP A 277 1.32 20.96 -5.75
CA ASP A 277 0.78 22.21 -5.18
C ASP A 277 0.79 22.20 -3.64
N THR A 278 0.89 21.01 -3.03
CA THR A 278 0.97 20.82 -1.58
C THR A 278 2.05 19.81 -1.22
N ALA A 279 2.57 19.86 0.02
CA ALA A 279 3.58 18.92 0.50
C ALA A 279 3.09 17.45 0.44
N ASP A 280 1.83 17.21 0.83
CA ASP A 280 1.21 15.88 0.75
C ASP A 280 1.09 15.39 -0.70
N ALA A 281 0.70 16.28 -1.63
CA ALA A 281 0.67 15.93 -3.05
C ALA A 281 2.08 15.67 -3.60
N GLN A 282 3.09 16.40 -3.14
CA GLN A 282 4.48 16.26 -3.58
C GLN A 282 5.07 14.92 -3.14
N LEU A 283 4.73 14.47 -1.92
CA LEU A 283 5.02 13.13 -1.43
C LEU A 283 4.40 12.07 -2.34
N ALA A 284 3.11 12.21 -2.65
CA ALA A 284 2.40 11.29 -3.54
C ALA A 284 3.02 11.26 -4.94
N GLU A 285 3.23 12.42 -5.58
CA GLU A 285 3.82 12.50 -6.93
C GLU A 285 5.24 11.93 -6.97
N THR A 286 6.00 12.06 -5.89
CA THR A 286 7.34 11.49 -5.81
C THR A 286 7.32 9.96 -5.71
N ALA A 287 6.44 9.42 -4.86
CA ALA A 287 6.25 7.98 -4.78
C ALA A 287 5.69 7.41 -6.09
N TYR A 288 4.74 8.09 -6.75
CA TYR A 288 4.25 7.69 -8.06
C TYR A 288 5.32 7.76 -9.15
N GLY A 289 6.24 8.73 -9.11
CA GLY A 289 7.38 8.79 -10.03
C GLY A 289 8.27 7.56 -9.92
N MET A 290 8.59 7.13 -8.70
CA MET A 290 9.33 5.89 -8.45
C MET A 290 8.57 4.66 -8.96
N LEU A 291 7.28 4.53 -8.61
CA LEU A 291 6.46 3.41 -9.08
C LEU A 291 6.31 3.42 -10.60
N CYS A 292 6.28 4.59 -11.24
CA CYS A 292 6.24 4.69 -12.69
C CYS A 292 7.52 4.16 -13.33
N PHE A 293 8.71 4.45 -12.77
CA PHE A 293 9.97 3.88 -13.27
C PHE A 293 9.99 2.35 -13.20
N LEU A 294 9.35 1.76 -12.20
CA LEU A 294 9.26 0.31 -12.06
C LEU A 294 8.34 -0.36 -13.11
N GLU A 295 7.47 0.41 -13.76
CA GLU A 295 6.63 -0.06 -14.86
C GLU A 295 7.33 0.02 -16.24
N LEU A 296 8.51 0.66 -16.33
CA LEU A 296 9.30 0.80 -17.57
C LEU A 296 10.25 -0.40 -17.75
#